data_AF-A0A3D3T182-F1
#
_entry.id   AF-A0A3D3T182-F1
#
_cell.length_a   1.000
_cell.length_b   1.000
_cell.length_c   1.000
_cell.angle_alpha   90.00
_cell.angle_beta   90.00
_cell.angle_gamma   90.00
#
_symmetry.space_group_name_H-M   'P 1'
#
loop_
_entity.id
_entity.type
_entity.pdbx_description
1 polymer ?
#
loop_
_entity_poly.entity_id
_entity_poly.type
_entity_poly.pdbx_seq_one_letter_code
_entity_poly.pdbx_strand_id
1 'polypeptide(L)'
;MWQFLKIWYHRLASPKWFYHTSGRWLPYLAAVTILLLVSGAIWGLGFAPEDARQGNSYRIIYIHVPVSVLALVGYYLMAVAGAIALIWKIKLADMVMVSAAP
;
A
#
# COMPACT_ATOMS: atom_id res chain seq x y z
N MET A 1 5.99 26.33 -11.07
CA MET A 1 5.67 24.89 -11.16
C MET A 1 6.84 23.99 -10.76
N TRP A 2 7.99 24.03 -11.45
CA TRP A 2 9.13 23.14 -11.16
C TRP A 2 9.82 23.38 -9.81
N GLN A 3 10.01 24.64 -9.40
CA GLN A 3 10.65 24.93 -8.10
C GLN A 3 9.81 24.44 -6.91
N PHE A 4 8.48 24.52 -7.03
CA PHE A 4 7.55 23.97 -6.04
C PHE A 4 7.74 22.46 -5.88
N LEU A 5 7.76 21.70 -6.98
CA LEU A 5 7.98 20.25 -6.95
C LEU A 5 9.32 19.85 -6.31
N LYS A 6 10.41 20.57 -6.61
CA LYS A 6 11.73 20.30 -6.03
C LYS A 6 11.76 20.52 -4.52
N ILE A 7 11.19 21.64 -4.06
CA ILE A 7 11.09 21.95 -2.63
C ILE A 7 10.21 20.92 -1.92
N TRP A 8 9.13 20.50 -2.57
CA TRP A 8 8.21 19.49 -2.03
C TRP A 8 8.90 18.13 -1.86
N TYR A 9 9.66 17.69 -2.87
CA TYR A 9 10.44 16.46 -2.82
C TYR A 9 11.48 16.48 -1.68
N HIS A 10 12.24 17.56 -1.56
CA HIS A 10 13.22 17.70 -0.47
C HIS A 10 12.57 17.80 0.91
N ARG A 11 11.38 18.42 1.03
CA ARG A 11 10.64 18.44 2.30
C ARG A 11 10.12 17.06 2.68
N LEU A 12 9.60 16.28 1.75
CA LEU A 12 9.14 14.92 2.04
C LEU A 12 10.29 13.93 2.32
N ALA A 13 11.49 14.22 1.85
CA ALA A 13 12.68 13.46 2.24
C ALA A 13 13.06 13.67 3.73
N SER A 14 12.52 14.71 4.38
CA SER A 14 12.67 14.93 5.83
C SER A 14 11.62 14.13 6.61
N PRO A 15 12.01 13.21 7.52
CA PRO A 15 11.07 12.40 8.29
C PRO A 15 10.02 13.22 9.06
N LYS A 16 10.43 14.34 9.67
CA LYS A 16 9.53 15.19 10.45
C LYS A 16 8.37 15.76 9.61
N TRP A 17 8.69 16.27 8.42
CA TRP A 17 7.70 16.84 7.51
C TRP A 17 6.82 15.77 6.87
N PHE A 18 7.40 14.62 6.56
CA PHE A 18 6.64 13.47 6.08
C PHE A 18 5.60 13.01 7.12
N TYR A 19 6.02 12.74 8.36
CA TYR A 19 5.11 12.28 9.43
C TYR A 19 3.98 13.27 9.73
N HIS A 20 4.29 14.58 9.76
CA HIS A 20 3.29 15.61 10.00
C HIS A 20 2.23 15.68 8.87
N THR A 21 2.68 15.50 7.63
CA THR A 21 1.79 15.56 6.46
C THR A 21 0.99 14.27 6.33
N SER A 22 1.64 13.11 6.45
CA SER A 22 1.01 11.79 6.33
C SER A 22 -0.01 11.57 7.46
N GLY A 23 0.28 12.01 8.68
CA GLY A 23 -0.65 11.89 9.82
C GLY A 23 -1.98 12.61 9.59
N ARG A 24 -1.99 13.73 8.85
CA ARG A 24 -3.22 14.45 8.50
C ARG A 24 -4.05 13.72 7.44
N TRP A 25 -3.41 12.98 6.55
CA TRP A 25 -4.07 12.24 5.48
C TRP A 25 -4.50 10.84 5.90
N LEU A 26 -3.82 10.27 6.90
CA LEU A 26 -4.07 8.93 7.41
C LEU A 26 -5.54 8.62 7.72
N PRO A 27 -6.33 9.46 8.44
CA PRO A 27 -7.72 9.12 8.74
C PRO A 27 -8.60 9.04 7.49
N TYR A 28 -8.37 9.92 6.50
CA TYR A 28 -9.13 9.91 5.25
C TYR A 28 -8.76 8.70 4.39
N LEU A 29 -7.47 8.38 4.29
CA LEU A 29 -6.99 7.19 3.60
C LEU A 29 -7.54 5.92 4.25
N ALA A 30 -7.51 5.83 5.58
CA ALA A 30 -8.06 4.69 6.31
C ALA A 30 -9.57 4.53 6.06
N ALA A 31 -10.34 5.62 6.07
CA ALA A 31 -11.77 5.59 5.76
C ALA A 31 -12.02 5.08 4.33
N VAL A 32 -11.29 5.60 3.35
CA VAL A 32 -11.37 5.16 1.94
C VAL A 32 -10.98 3.68 1.81
N THR A 33 -9.91 3.24 2.47
CA THR A 33 -9.49 1.84 2.48
C THR A 33 -10.59 0.93 3.01
N ILE A 34 -11.20 1.26 4.16
CA ILE A 34 -12.29 0.47 4.73
C ILE A 34 -13.48 0.41 3.78
N LEU A 35 -13.89 1.55 3.21
CA LEU A 35 -15.00 1.61 2.26
C LEU A 35 -14.76 0.74 1.02
N LEU A 36 -13.55 0.79 0.45
CA LEU A 36 -13.18 -0.01 -0.72
C LEU A 36 -13.09 -1.50 -0.39
N LEU A 37 -12.50 -1.87 0.75
CA LEU A 37 -12.41 -3.27 1.18
C LEU A 37 -13.79 -3.87 1.46
N VAL A 38 -14.66 -3.14 2.17
CA VAL A 38 -16.03 -3.59 2.47
C VAL A 38 -16.84 -3.72 1.20
N SER A 39 -16.83 -2.72 0.33
CA SER A 39 -17.58 -2.77 -0.94
C SER A 39 -17.08 -3.89 -1.85
N GLY A 40 -15.76 -4.04 -2.00
CA GLY A 40 -15.14 -5.14 -2.76
C GLY A 40 -15.46 -6.52 -2.19
N ALA A 41 -15.43 -6.68 -0.87
CA ALA A 41 -15.75 -7.94 -0.21
C ALA A 41 -17.23 -8.31 -0.38
N ILE A 42 -18.15 -7.36 -0.19
CA ILE A 42 -19.59 -7.58 -0.39
C ILE A 42 -19.85 -7.97 -1.85
N TRP A 43 -19.23 -7.29 -2.81
CA TRP A 43 -19.41 -7.59 -4.23
C TRP A 43 -18.84 -8.95 -4.62
N GLY A 44 -17.59 -9.23 -4.22
CA GLY A 44 -16.87 -10.45 -4.56
C GLY A 44 -17.42 -11.71 -3.88
N LEU A 45 -17.85 -11.61 -2.61
CA LEU A 45 -18.37 -12.77 -1.87
C LEU A 45 -19.89 -12.91 -1.94
N GLY A 46 -20.63 -11.80 -2.06
CA GLY A 46 -22.09 -11.80 -2.05
C GLY A 46 -22.70 -11.97 -3.45
N PHE A 47 -22.20 -11.22 -4.42
CA PHE A 47 -22.85 -11.05 -5.73
C PHE A 47 -22.15 -11.77 -6.90
N ALA A 48 -20.86 -12.10 -6.77
CA ALA A 48 -20.15 -12.80 -7.83
C ALA A 48 -20.82 -14.15 -8.14
N PRO A 49 -21.00 -14.53 -9.41
CA PRO A 49 -21.60 -15.80 -9.77
C PRO A 49 -20.72 -16.96 -9.25
N GLU A 50 -21.36 -18.07 -8.91
CA GLU A 50 -20.65 -19.29 -8.59
C GLU A 50 -20.04 -19.91 -9.85
N ASP A 51 -18.89 -20.57 -9.70
CA ASP A 51 -18.27 -21.30 -10.79
C ASP A 51 -18.94 -22.66 -10.99
N ALA A 52 -19.01 -23.14 -12.23
CA ALA A 52 -19.70 -24.39 -12.58
C ALA A 52 -19.05 -25.64 -11.94
N ARG A 53 -17.76 -25.59 -11.56
CA ARG A 53 -17.05 -26.73 -10.94
C ARG A 53 -16.76 -26.51 -9.48
N GLN A 54 -16.45 -25.28 -9.08
CA GLN A 54 -16.05 -24.96 -7.71
C GLN A 54 -17.19 -24.41 -6.84
N GLY A 55 -18.37 -24.15 -7.43
CA GLY A 55 -19.52 -23.59 -6.73
C GLY A 55 -19.17 -22.29 -6.01
N ASN A 56 -19.66 -22.13 -4.78
CA ASN A 56 -19.42 -20.94 -3.96
C ASN A 56 -17.97 -20.79 -3.49
N SER A 57 -17.18 -21.87 -3.46
CA SER A 57 -15.76 -21.80 -3.04
C SER A 57 -14.92 -20.94 -3.99
N TYR A 58 -15.33 -20.81 -5.25
CA TYR A 58 -14.67 -19.94 -6.23
C TYR A 58 -14.55 -18.49 -5.73
N ARG A 59 -15.54 -18.00 -4.97
CA ARG A 59 -15.61 -16.60 -4.52
C ARG A 59 -14.43 -16.20 -3.61
N ILE A 60 -13.74 -17.17 -3.00
CA ILE A 60 -12.54 -16.93 -2.19
C ILE A 60 -11.41 -16.30 -3.02
N ILE A 61 -11.38 -16.55 -4.34
CA ILE A 61 -10.37 -15.99 -5.25
C ILE A 61 -10.32 -14.47 -5.23
N TYR A 62 -11.47 -13.81 -5.03
CA TYR A 62 -11.61 -12.36 -4.99
C TYR A 62 -10.93 -11.72 -3.77
N ILE A 63 -10.61 -12.52 -2.75
CA ILE A 63 -9.80 -12.09 -1.60
C ILE A 63 -8.37 -12.61 -1.75
N HIS A 64 -8.23 -13.91 -2.02
CA HIS A 64 -6.93 -14.56 -1.98
C HIS A 64 -5.94 -13.98 -2.99
N VAL A 65 -6.32 -13.88 -4.26
CA VAL A 65 -5.42 -13.44 -5.33
C VAL A 65 -4.90 -12.01 -5.11
N PRO A 66 -5.74 -10.98 -4.87
CA PRO A 66 -5.23 -9.63 -4.64
C PRO A 66 -4.38 -9.53 -3.37
N VAL A 67 -4.72 -10.26 -2.30
CA VAL A 67 -3.92 -10.27 -1.06
C VAL A 67 -2.53 -10.89 -1.32
N SER A 68 -2.46 -11.99 -2.08
CA SER A 68 -1.18 -12.61 -2.45
C SER A 68 -0.30 -11.67 -3.28
N VAL A 69 -0.88 -10.92 -4.22
CA VAL A 69 -0.15 -9.91 -4.99
C VAL A 69 0.35 -8.77 -4.11
N LEU A 70 -0.49 -8.28 -3.19
CA LEU A 70 -0.08 -7.22 -2.25
C LEU A 70 1.04 -7.67 -1.31
N ALA A 71 0.98 -8.91 -0.81
CA ALA A 71 2.05 -9.48 -0.01
C ALA A 71 3.37 -9.53 -0.78
N LEU A 72 3.33 -9.91 -2.08
CA LEU A 72 4.51 -9.90 -2.94
C LEU A 72 5.06 -8.48 -3.17
N VAL A 73 4.17 -7.48 -3.35
CA VAL A 73 4.56 -6.06 -3.49
C VAL A 73 5.33 -5.58 -2.25
N GLY A 74 5.03 -6.09 -1.06
CA GLY A 74 5.80 -5.80 0.16
C GLY A 74 7.29 -6.14 0.01
N TYR A 75 7.63 -7.30 -0.55
CA TYR A 75 9.03 -7.68 -0.79
C TYR A 75 9.72 -6.79 -1.82
N TYR A 76 9.02 -6.42 -2.91
CA TYR A 76 9.58 -5.47 -3.87
C TYR A 76 9.80 -4.09 -3.25
N LEU A 77 8.89 -3.64 -2.39
CA LEU A 77 9.02 -2.39 -1.66
C LEU A 77 10.24 -2.42 -0.73
N MET A 78 10.43 -3.50 0.03
CA MET A 78 11.62 -3.68 0.86
C MET A 78 12.91 -3.66 0.04
N ALA A 79 12.95 -4.38 -1.09
CA ALA A 79 14.15 -4.44 -1.94
C ALA A 79 14.50 -3.06 -2.52
N VAL A 80 13.51 -2.32 -3.04
CA VAL A 80 13.71 -0.98 -3.59
C VAL A 80 14.08 0.01 -2.48
N ALA A 81 13.40 -0.02 -1.33
CA ALA A 81 13.69 0.85 -0.20
C ALA A 81 15.10 0.59 0.36
N GLY A 82 15.51 -0.67 0.49
CA GLY A 82 16.86 -1.06 0.91
C GLY A 82 17.93 -0.60 -0.08
N ALA A 83 17.70 -0.74 -1.40
CA ALA A 83 18.61 -0.20 -2.41
C ALA A 83 18.73 1.32 -2.31
N ILE A 84 17.62 2.03 -2.11
CA ILE A 84 17.62 3.49 -1.94
C ILE A 84 18.40 3.90 -0.69
N ALA A 85 18.17 3.20 0.41
CA ALA A 85 18.88 3.43 1.67
C ALA A 85 20.38 3.19 1.53
N LEU A 86 20.81 2.13 0.85
CA LEU A 86 22.23 1.81 0.71
C LEU A 86 22.97 2.79 -0.21
N ILE A 87 22.38 3.13 -1.37
CA ILE A 87 23.03 3.95 -2.40
C ILE A 87 23.00 5.44 -2.01
N TRP A 88 21.83 5.97 -1.62
CA TRP A 88 21.65 7.40 -1.35
C TRP A 88 21.61 7.76 0.14
N LYS A 89 21.68 6.77 1.05
CA LYS A 89 21.72 6.99 2.51
C LYS A 89 20.54 7.82 3.03
N ILE A 90 19.36 7.62 2.43
CA ILE A 90 18.12 8.31 2.82
C ILE A 90 17.50 7.59 4.01
N LYS A 91 17.53 8.22 5.20
CA LYS A 91 16.98 7.66 6.45
C LYS A 91 15.50 7.28 6.38
N LEU A 92 14.72 7.97 5.55
CA LEU A 92 13.31 7.66 5.37
C LEU A 92 13.10 6.33 4.64
N ALA A 93 14.01 5.96 3.73
CA ALA A 93 13.94 4.68 3.03
C ALA A 93 14.19 3.50 4.00
N ASP A 94 15.09 3.66 4.98
CA ASP A 94 15.27 2.67 6.06
C ASP A 94 13.98 2.46 6.87
N MET A 95 13.29 3.55 7.22
CA MET A 95 12.01 3.48 7.94
C MET A 95 10.94 2.76 7.13
N VAL A 96 10.85 3.03 5.83
CA VAL A 96 9.91 2.35 4.93
C VAL A 96 10.22 0.86 4.83
N MET A 97 11.50 0.50 4.68
CA MET A 97 11.93 -0.90 4.62
C MET A 97 11.53 -1.66 5.90
N VAL A 98 11.80 -1.09 7.08
CA VAL A 98 11.41 -1.70 8.37
C VAL A 98 9.89 -1.78 8.52
N SER A 99 9.15 -0.77 8.06
CA SER A 99 7.69 -0.76 8.13
C SER A 99 7.03 -1.75 7.16
N ALA A 100 7.72 -2.11 6.07
CA ALA A 100 7.25 -3.06 5.08
C ALA A 100 7.69 -4.51 5.38
N ALA A 101 8.57 -4.71 6.37
CA ALA A 101 9.00 -6.03 6.79
C ALA A 101 7.82 -6.84 7.36
N PRO A 102 7.72 -8.14 7.05
CA PRO A 102 6.68 -9.03 7.58
C PRO A 102 6.85 -9.33 9.07
#